data_AF-A0A329RLJ4-F1
#
_entry.id   AF-A0A329RLJ4-F1
#
_cell.length_a   1.000
_cell.length_b   1.000
_cell.length_c   1.000
_cell.angle_alpha   90.00
_cell.angle_beta   90.00
_cell.angle_gamma   90.00
#
_symmetry.space_group_name_H-M   'P 1'
#
loop_
_entity.id
_entity.type
_entity.pdbx_description
1 polymer ?
#
loop_
_entity_poly.entity_id
_entity_poly.type
_entity_poly.pdbx_seq_one_letter_code
_entity_poly.pdbx_strand_id
1 'polypeptide(L)'
;MQLSLVMLMVMAGAIGHTSAASNGTLNHPINGWYRFQEYTVSDAGSSSGDAECAVYTTPLCYAGICETSEFADPTVDIFVKRI
;
A
#
# COMPACT_ATOMS: atom_id res chain seq x y z
N MET A 1 -0.58 58.83 2.02
CA MET A 1 0.35 57.73 1.67
C MET A 1 0.26 56.60 2.69
N GLN A 2 -0.94 56.05 2.92
CA GLN A 2 -1.20 54.97 3.90
C GLN A 2 -2.20 53.94 3.34
N LEU A 3 -2.94 54.24 2.27
CA LEU A 3 -3.87 53.29 1.64
C LEU A 3 -3.20 52.31 0.67
N SER A 4 -2.04 52.67 0.11
CA SER A 4 -1.30 51.83 -0.84
C SER A 4 -0.52 50.68 -0.18
N LEU A 5 -0.32 50.72 1.15
CA LEU A 5 0.42 49.69 1.88
C LEU A 5 -0.48 48.54 2.34
N VAL A 6 -1.78 48.78 2.50
CA VAL A 6 -2.76 47.78 2.96
C VAL A 6 -3.11 46.75 1.88
N MET A 7 -3.00 47.12 0.60
CA MET A 7 -3.21 46.21 -0.54
C MET A 7 -2.09 45.17 -0.74
N LEU A 8 -0.91 45.35 -0.12
CA LEU A 8 0.23 44.44 -0.31
C LEU A 8 0.18 43.19 0.58
N MET A 9 -0.71 43.12 1.57
CA MET A 9 -0.79 41.97 2.50
C MET A 9 -1.82 40.90 2.11
N VAL A 10 -2.38 40.92 0.90
CA VAL A 10 -3.33 39.88 0.42
C VAL A 10 -2.60 38.72 -0.30
N MET A 11 -1.35 38.45 0.06
CA MET A 11 -0.56 37.34 -0.51
C MET A 11 -0.04 36.39 0.58
N ALA A 12 -0.86 36.07 1.58
CA ALA A 12 -0.54 35.06 2.57
C ALA A 12 -1.81 34.30 2.97
N GLY A 13 -2.11 33.19 2.29
CA GLY A 13 -3.26 32.39 2.70
C GLY A 13 -3.76 31.34 1.71
N ALA A 14 -2.86 30.60 1.07
CA ALA A 14 -3.22 29.30 0.51
C ALA A 14 -1.97 28.41 0.48
N ILE A 15 -1.55 27.93 1.64
CA ILE A 15 -0.77 26.68 1.68
C ILE A 15 -1.80 25.60 1.34
N GLY A 16 -2.03 25.40 0.05
CA GLY A 16 -2.68 24.19 -0.42
C GLY A 16 -1.79 23.04 0.01
N HIS A 17 -2.26 22.23 0.94
CA HIS A 17 -1.82 20.86 1.12
C HIS A 17 -1.79 20.20 -0.25
N THR A 18 -0.62 20.16 -0.89
CA THR A 18 -0.35 19.23 -1.96
C THR A 18 -0.19 17.88 -1.29
N SER A 19 -1.31 17.20 -1.06
CA SER A 19 -1.28 15.75 -0.92
C SER A 19 -0.69 15.24 -2.23
N ALA A 20 0.61 14.95 -2.23
CA ALA A 20 1.19 14.09 -3.25
C ALA A 20 0.56 12.71 -3.00
N ALA A 21 -0.65 12.52 -3.51
CA ALA A 21 -1.15 11.19 -3.77
C ALA A 21 -0.23 10.67 -4.87
N SER A 22 0.83 9.98 -4.45
CA SER A 22 1.53 9.07 -5.32
C SER A 22 0.47 8.10 -5.80
N ASN A 23 -0.09 8.34 -6.99
CA ASN A 23 -0.76 7.33 -7.78
C ASN A 23 0.33 6.30 -8.13
N GLY A 24 0.70 5.51 -7.13
CA GLY A 24 1.42 4.28 -7.34
C GLY A 24 0.46 3.43 -8.13
N THR A 25 0.63 3.42 -9.45
CA THR A 25 0.14 2.36 -10.31
C THR A 25 0.60 1.08 -9.64
N LEU A 26 -0.27 0.43 -8.85
CA LEU A 26 0.01 -0.86 -8.24
C LEU A 26 0.06 -1.85 -9.40
N ASN A 27 1.23 -1.95 -10.00
CA ASN A 27 1.62 -3.06 -10.83
C ASN A 27 1.26 -4.30 -10.02
N HIS A 28 0.33 -5.07 -10.57
CA HIS A 28 -0.41 -6.17 -9.98
C HIS A 28 0.03 -6.57 -8.56
N PRO A 29 -0.76 -6.27 -7.51
CA PRO A 29 -0.36 -6.51 -6.11
C PRO A 29 -0.19 -7.99 -5.73
N ILE A 30 -0.42 -8.91 -6.68
CA ILE A 30 -0.20 -10.35 -6.53
C ILE A 30 0.94 -10.78 -7.46
N ASN A 31 1.89 -11.56 -6.94
CA ASN A 31 3.07 -12.03 -7.68
C ASN A 31 2.78 -13.13 -8.74
N GLY A 32 1.50 -13.43 -8.98
CA GLY A 32 1.04 -14.52 -9.84
C GLY A 32 0.88 -15.83 -9.08
N TRP A 33 -0.02 -16.68 -9.59
CA TRP A 33 -0.30 -17.99 -9.01
C TRP A 33 0.76 -18.98 -9.43
N TYR A 34 1.38 -19.65 -8.47
CA TYR A 34 2.33 -20.73 -8.69
C TYR A 34 1.86 -22.02 -8.02
N ARG A 35 2.13 -23.14 -8.68
CA ARG A 35 1.80 -24.45 -8.13
C ARG A 35 2.52 -24.64 -6.81
N PHE A 36 1.79 -25.04 -5.78
CA PHE A 36 2.37 -25.27 -4.48
C PHE A 36 3.24 -26.54 -4.52
N GLN A 37 4.56 -26.40 -4.52
CA GLN A 37 5.47 -27.52 -4.31
C GLN A 37 5.62 -27.73 -2.80
N GLU A 38 5.06 -28.82 -2.31
CA GLU A 38 5.08 -29.21 -0.90
C GLU A 38 6.50 -29.59 -0.47
N TYR A 39 7.34 -28.60 -0.15
CA TYR A 39 8.49 -28.83 0.71
C TYR A 39 8.17 -28.25 2.08
N THR A 40 7.93 -29.14 3.05
CA THR A 40 7.91 -28.89 4.50
C THR A 40 6.68 -28.25 5.16
N VAL A 41 5.49 -28.87 5.07
CA VAL A 41 4.59 -28.99 6.24
C VAL A 41 3.84 -30.31 6.15
N SER A 42 4.22 -31.26 7.01
CA SER A 42 3.46 -32.47 7.27
C SER A 42 2.16 -32.10 7.97
N ASP A 43 1.10 -31.82 7.21
CA ASP A 43 -0.25 -31.87 7.76
C ASP A 43 -1.20 -32.60 6.82
N ALA A 44 -1.85 -33.60 7.40
CA ALA A 44 -2.54 -34.67 6.73
C ALA A 44 -3.80 -34.19 5.99
N GLY A 45 -3.95 -34.63 4.74
CA GLY A 45 -5.26 -34.98 4.22
C GLY A 45 -5.98 -33.99 3.29
N SER A 46 -5.32 -33.00 2.70
CA SER A 46 -5.89 -32.25 1.57
C SER A 46 -5.17 -32.60 0.30
N SER A 47 -5.91 -32.98 -0.76
CA SER A 47 -5.39 -33.24 -2.10
C SER A 47 -4.52 -32.06 -2.54
N SER A 48 -3.20 -32.16 -2.33
CA SER A 48 -2.25 -31.05 -2.45
C SER A 48 -1.82 -30.81 -3.91
N GLY A 49 -2.30 -31.64 -4.85
CA GLY A 49 -1.90 -31.61 -6.26
C GLY A 49 -2.47 -30.45 -7.08
N ASP A 50 -3.59 -29.86 -6.65
CA ASP A 50 -4.32 -28.82 -7.39
C ASP A 50 -4.28 -27.45 -6.70
N ALA A 51 -3.56 -27.33 -5.58
CA ALA A 51 -3.45 -26.05 -4.88
C ALA A 51 -2.46 -25.10 -5.57
N GLU A 52 -2.87 -23.85 -5.69
CA GLU A 52 -2.01 -22.75 -6.13
C GLU A 52 -1.82 -21.74 -5.01
N CYS A 53 -0.61 -21.18 -4.94
CA CYS A 53 -0.28 -20.15 -3.97
C CYS A 53 0.18 -18.87 -4.67
N ALA A 54 0.05 -17.76 -3.95
CA ALA A 54 0.55 -16.47 -4.38
C ALA A 54 0.88 -15.61 -3.15
N VAL A 55 1.72 -14.61 -3.35
CA VAL A 55 1.98 -13.54 -2.40
C VAL A 55 1.26 -12.29 -2.89
N TYR A 56 0.42 -11.74 -2.03
CA TYR A 56 -0.25 -10.46 -2.23
C TYR A 56 0.39 -9.42 -1.33
N THR A 57 1.09 -8.44 -1.91
CA THR A 57 1.74 -7.34 -1.19
C THR A 57 0.80 -6.15 -1.14
N THR A 58 0.51 -5.65 0.05
CA THR A 58 -0.46 -4.58 0.28
C THR A 58 0.07 -3.53 1.26
N PRO A 59 -0.39 -2.27 1.21
CA PRO A 59 -0.02 -1.30 2.22
C PRO A 59 -0.41 -1.75 3.63
N LEU A 60 0.47 -1.49 4.60
CA LEU A 60 0.22 -1.65 6.02
C LEU A 60 -0.83 -0.63 6.50
N CYS A 61 -0.72 0.59 5.98
CA CYS A 61 -1.66 1.68 6.19
C CYS A 61 -2.19 2.20 4.85
N TYR A 62 -3.51 2.34 4.75
CA TYR A 62 -4.14 3.00 3.63
C TYR A 62 -4.29 4.51 3.91
N ALA A 63 -4.17 5.30 2.84
CA ALA A 63 -4.32 6.75 2.92
C ALA A 63 -5.68 7.13 3.52
N GLY A 64 -5.65 8.04 4.50
CA GLY A 64 -6.85 8.50 5.22
C GLY A 64 -7.31 7.59 6.36
N ILE A 65 -6.66 6.43 6.58
CA ILE A 65 -6.97 5.53 7.70
C ILE A 65 -5.89 5.61 8.78
N CYS A 66 -4.61 5.49 8.39
CA CYS A 66 -3.49 5.61 9.31
C CYS A 66 -2.22 6.09 8.60
N GLU A 67 -1.23 6.46 9.40
CA GLU A 67 0.11 6.81 8.94
C GLU A 67 1.07 5.66 9.30
N THR A 68 1.84 5.20 8.32
CA THR A 68 2.91 4.22 8.58
C THR A 68 4.05 4.91 9.32
N SER A 69 4.51 4.31 10.41
CA SER A 69 5.72 4.75 11.12
C SER A 69 6.95 4.79 10.21
N GLU A 70 7.83 5.78 10.40
CA GLU A 70 9.10 5.88 9.67
C GLU A 70 10.04 4.68 9.88
N PHE A 71 9.83 3.93 10.97
CA PHE A 71 10.63 2.76 11.33
C PHE A 71 10.03 1.42 10.88
N ALA A 72 8.86 1.44 10.24
CA ALA A 72 8.15 0.23 9.80
C ALA A 72 8.17 0.09 8.29
N ASP A 73 8.10 -1.16 7.81
CA ASP A 73 7.82 -1.40 6.39
C ASP A 73 6.40 -0.91 6.05
N PRO A 74 6.22 -0.12 4.98
CA PRO A 74 4.92 0.41 4.60
C PRO A 74 3.99 -0.63 3.98
N THR A 75 4.46 -1.86 3.79
CA THR A 75 3.72 -2.96 3.16
C THR A 75 3.75 -4.23 4.00
N VAL A 76 2.84 -5.14 3.69
CA VAL A 76 2.78 -6.48 4.24
C VAL A 76 2.55 -7.49 3.12
N ASP A 77 3.26 -8.60 3.21
CA ASP A 77 3.10 -9.75 2.32
C ASP A 77 2.09 -10.73 2.90
N ILE A 78 1.06 -11.04 2.12
CA ILE A 78 0.01 -11.99 2.48
C ILE A 78 0.18 -13.23 1.61
N PHE A 79 0.47 -14.36 2.25
CA PHE A 79 0.52 -15.67 1.58
C PHE A 79 -0.90 -16.22 1.43
N VAL A 80 -1.33 -16.45 0.19
CA VAL A 80 -2.66 -16.95 -0.15
C VAL A 80 -2.55 -18.33 -0.77
N LYS A 81 -3.44 -19.25 -0.38
CA LYS A 81 -3.62 -20.59 -0.98
C LYS A 81 -5.04 -20.71 -1.53
N ARG A 82 -5.19 -21.21 -2.77
CA ARG A 82 -6.47 -21.59 -3.37
C ARG A 82 -6.46 -23.06 -3.80
N ILE A 83 -7.65 -23.67 -3.91
CA ILE A 83 -7.90 -25.04 -4.38
C ILE A 83 -8.83 -24.93 -5.60
#